data_AF-A0A1E4I944-F1
#
_entry.id   AF-A0A1E4I944-F1
#
_cell.length_a   1.000
_cell.length_b   1.000
_cell.length_c   1.000
_cell.angle_alpha   90.00
_cell.angle_beta   90.00
_cell.angle_gamma   90.00
#
_symmetry.space_group_name_H-M   'P 1'
#
loop_
_entity.id
_entity.type
_entity.pdbx_description
1 polymer ?
#
loop_
_entity_poly.entity_id
_entity_poly.type
_entity_poly.pdbx_seq_one_letter_code
_entity_poly.pdbx_strand_id
1 'polypeptide(L)'
;MLVWLLMITGARRGEVSALRWRDIDRDRSTVWVSRANAETKAGLQEKGTKTGARRRIALDPHTVDLLDSHRAMWRERLADFGAELDEEAFIFSTTPDASRPYPPSSISQRYRRMATKLGLRSTRLHSLRHYSATELVAAGVDIRTVAGRLGHGSGGATTLRIYAAWVEQADRTAATTLSTIVPRPIPDVVPRGPYASIANDLRHQISSGALPVGATLPTVAQLAVSYDVSVGTAHRAMAALKQDGLIQVARGKRAVVVATSSSPTG
;
A
#
# COMPACT_ATOMS: atom_id res chain seq x y z
N MET A 1 31.80 -6.52 6.06
CA MET A 1 30.78 -7.59 6.17
C MET A 1 29.72 -7.41 7.27
N LEU A 2 30.03 -7.49 8.57
CA LEU A 2 28.99 -7.55 9.62
C LEU A 2 27.96 -6.40 9.60
N VAL A 3 28.42 -5.15 9.52
CA VAL A 3 27.54 -3.97 9.52
C VAL A 3 26.69 -3.93 8.25
N TRP A 4 27.29 -4.27 7.11
CA TRP A 4 26.61 -4.39 5.82
C TRP A 4 25.43 -5.36 5.90
N LEU A 5 25.66 -6.58 6.42
CA LEU A 5 24.59 -7.59 6.49
C LEU A 5 23.45 -7.14 7.41
N LEU A 6 23.75 -6.48 8.54
CA LEU A 6 22.73 -5.90 9.43
C LEU A 6 21.88 -4.83 8.72
N MET A 7 22.50 -4.01 7.87
CA MET A 7 21.80 -2.97 7.11
C MET A 7 20.92 -3.56 6.00
N ILE A 8 21.44 -4.49 5.19
CA ILE A 8 20.72 -5.04 4.04
C ILE A 8 19.57 -5.98 4.46
N THR A 9 19.79 -6.78 5.50
CA THR A 9 18.79 -7.76 5.97
C THR A 9 17.82 -7.18 7.00
N GLY A 10 18.22 -6.11 7.70
CA GLY A 10 17.50 -5.59 8.86
C GLY A 10 17.39 -6.60 10.02
N ALA A 11 18.20 -7.68 10.03
CA ALA A 11 18.15 -8.70 11.06
C ALA A 11 18.50 -8.16 12.45
N ARG A 12 17.93 -8.76 13.50
CA ARG A 12 18.25 -8.41 14.89
C ARG A 12 19.66 -8.88 15.22
N ARG A 13 20.33 -8.21 16.17
CA ARG A 13 21.71 -8.56 16.57
C ARG A 13 21.90 -10.04 16.94
N GLY A 14 20.92 -10.61 17.65
CA GLY A 14 20.98 -12.01 18.06
C GLY A 14 20.80 -12.97 16.88
N GLU A 15 20.00 -12.58 15.89
CA GLU A 15 19.80 -13.34 14.66
C GLU A 15 21.11 -13.38 13.84
N VAL A 16 21.75 -12.23 13.62
CA VAL A 16 23.05 -12.17 12.92
C VAL A 16 24.15 -12.92 13.65
N SER A 17 24.18 -12.84 14.98
CA SER A 17 25.10 -13.60 15.82
C SER A 17 24.93 -15.12 15.68
N ALA A 18 23.73 -15.59 15.35
CA ALA A 18 23.42 -17.02 15.23
C ALA A 18 23.56 -17.57 13.79
N LEU A 19 23.90 -16.74 12.80
CA LEU A 19 24.04 -17.18 11.42
C LEU A 19 25.24 -18.10 11.24
N ARG A 20 25.00 -19.23 10.58
CA ARG A 20 26.01 -20.21 10.15
C ARG A 20 26.12 -20.22 8.63
N TRP A 21 27.20 -20.77 8.09
CA TRP A 21 27.41 -20.80 6.64
C TRP A 21 26.31 -21.55 5.89
N ARG A 22 25.78 -22.64 6.47
CA ARG A 22 24.61 -23.36 5.95
C ARG A 22 23.33 -22.55 5.82
N ASP A 23 23.23 -21.41 6.50
CA ASP A 23 22.06 -20.55 6.42
C ASP A 23 22.05 -19.73 5.13
N ILE A 24 23.15 -19.72 4.37
CA ILE A 24 23.27 -19.02 3.08
C ILE A 24 23.01 -20.00 1.93
N ASP A 25 21.92 -19.77 1.21
CA ASP A 25 21.60 -20.45 -0.03
C ASP A 25 22.09 -19.56 -1.20
N ARG A 26 23.19 -19.97 -1.81
CA ARG A 26 23.87 -19.21 -2.87
C ARG A 26 23.10 -19.27 -4.18
N ASP A 27 22.59 -20.44 -4.53
CA ASP A 27 21.85 -20.67 -5.77
C ASP A 27 20.59 -19.80 -5.82
N ARG A 28 19.93 -19.65 -4.67
CA ARG A 28 18.75 -18.78 -4.54
C ARG A 28 19.08 -17.36 -4.09
N SER A 29 20.34 -17.03 -3.84
CA SER A 29 20.79 -15.75 -3.28
C SER A 29 19.96 -15.34 -2.07
N THR A 30 19.84 -16.23 -1.08
CA THR A 30 19.04 -15.97 0.13
C THR A 30 19.74 -16.36 1.42
N VAL A 31 19.35 -15.71 2.52
CA VAL A 31 19.72 -16.10 3.89
C VAL A 31 18.51 -16.55 4.69
N TRP A 32 18.66 -17.66 5.40
CA TRP A 32 17.68 -18.18 6.35
C TRP A 32 17.93 -17.62 7.75
N VAL A 33 16.91 -16.96 8.30
CA VAL A 33 16.93 -16.48 9.68
C VAL A 33 15.94 -17.30 10.49
N SER A 34 16.46 -18.22 11.30
CA SER A 34 15.69 -19.21 12.06
C SER A 34 16.02 -19.23 13.57
N ARG A 35 17.15 -18.64 13.96
CA ARG A 35 17.73 -18.69 15.31
C ARG A 35 18.14 -17.30 15.78
N ALA A 36 18.31 -17.15 17.09
CA ALA A 36 18.90 -15.97 17.67
C ALA A 36 19.68 -16.29 18.93
N ASN A 37 20.91 -15.79 19.02
CA ASN A 37 21.71 -15.82 20.23
C ASN A 37 21.30 -14.71 21.19
N ALA A 38 21.21 -15.05 22.47
CA ALA A 38 20.90 -14.14 23.56
C ALA A 38 21.86 -14.36 24.71
N GLU A 39 22.40 -13.27 25.26
CA GLU A 39 23.15 -13.31 26.51
C GLU A 39 22.17 -13.24 27.68
N THR A 40 22.29 -14.22 28.57
CA THR A 40 21.48 -14.34 29.79
C THR A 40 22.41 -14.44 30.99
N LYS A 41 21.85 -14.46 32.21
CA LYS A 41 22.63 -14.74 33.43
C LYS A 41 23.34 -16.11 33.38
N ALA A 42 22.79 -17.07 32.64
CA ALA A 42 23.38 -18.39 32.42
C ALA A 42 24.38 -18.42 31.23
N GLY A 43 24.78 -17.26 30.72
CA GLY A 43 25.69 -17.14 29.58
C GLY A 43 24.97 -17.02 28.24
N LEU A 44 25.73 -17.26 27.17
CA LEU A 44 25.28 -17.16 25.79
C LEU A 44 24.43 -18.38 25.43
N GLN A 45 23.17 -18.14 25.08
CA GLN A 45 22.23 -19.18 24.70
C GLN A 45 21.71 -18.94 23.29
N GLU A 46 21.76 -19.97 22.47
CA GLU A 46 21.00 -20.00 21.22
C GLU A 46 19.54 -20.29 21.55
N LYS A 47 18.64 -19.48 21.00
CA LYS A 47 17.19 -19.68 21.13
C LYS A 47 16.60 -19.76 19.74
N GLY A 48 15.56 -20.57 19.58
CA GLY A 48 14.65 -20.39 18.45
C GLY A 48 14.10 -18.96 18.46
N THR A 49 13.77 -18.41 17.29
CA THR A 49 13.08 -17.12 17.24
C THR A 49 11.80 -17.21 18.10
N LYS A 50 11.54 -16.21 18.95
CA LYS A 50 10.44 -16.18 19.95
C LYS A 50 9.03 -16.55 19.44
N THR A 51 8.83 -16.67 18.13
CA THR A 51 7.55 -16.98 17.47
C THR A 51 7.61 -18.20 16.52
N GLY A 52 8.73 -18.93 16.45
CA GLY A 52 8.91 -20.01 15.45
C GLY A 52 8.97 -19.54 13.99
N ALA A 53 8.87 -18.23 13.74
CA ALA A 53 8.81 -17.64 12.41
C ALA A 53 10.19 -17.62 11.76
N ARG A 54 10.55 -18.74 11.11
CA ARG A 54 11.67 -18.79 10.17
C ARG A 54 11.35 -17.89 8.99
N ARG A 55 12.32 -17.10 8.56
CA ARG A 55 12.16 -16.26 7.36
C ARG A 55 13.35 -16.38 6.45
N ARG A 56 13.08 -16.25 5.15
CA ARG A 56 14.09 -16.21 4.11
C ARG A 56 14.17 -14.79 3.57
N ILE A 57 15.37 -14.25 3.51
CA ILE A 57 15.63 -12.88 3.05
C ILE A 57 16.44 -12.99 1.76
N ALA A 58 15.91 -12.44 0.67
CA ALA A 58 16.65 -12.32 -0.58
C ALA A 58 17.80 -11.32 -0.45
N LEU A 59 18.93 -11.68 -1.04
CA LEU A 59 20.18 -10.94 -1.11
C LEU A 59 20.41 -10.50 -2.55
N ASP A 60 20.92 -9.30 -2.73
CA ASP A 60 21.38 -8.83 -4.04
C ASP A 60 22.76 -9.43 -4.39
N PRO A 61 23.16 -9.43 -5.69
CA PRO A 61 24.42 -10.01 -6.13
C PRO A 61 25.64 -9.46 -5.38
N HIS A 62 25.67 -8.14 -5.12
CA HIS A 62 26.80 -7.54 -4.43
C HIS A 62 26.92 -8.02 -2.98
N THR A 63 25.81 -8.22 -2.29
CA THR A 63 25.83 -8.84 -0.95
C THR A 63 26.30 -10.29 -0.98
N VAL A 64 25.98 -11.04 -2.04
CA VAL A 64 26.48 -12.41 -2.23
C VAL A 64 28.00 -12.41 -2.43
N ASP A 65 28.53 -11.54 -3.28
CA ASP A 65 29.98 -11.41 -3.53
C ASP A 65 30.76 -11.06 -2.25
N LEU A 66 30.20 -10.16 -1.42
CA LEU A 66 30.78 -9.81 -0.13
C LEU A 66 30.77 -10.98 0.85
N LEU A 67 29.73 -11.82 0.84
CA LEU A 67 29.66 -13.04 1.65
C LEU A 67 30.67 -14.09 1.18
N ASP A 68 30.86 -14.24 -0.13
CA ASP A 68 31.85 -15.15 -0.70
C ASP A 68 33.28 -14.72 -0.39
N SER A 69 33.58 -13.43 -0.53
CA SER A 69 34.87 -12.86 -0.12
C SER A 69 35.12 -13.08 1.37
N HIS A 70 34.09 -12.89 2.21
CA HIS A 70 34.18 -13.13 3.65
C HIS A 70 34.38 -14.62 3.97
N ARG A 71 33.78 -15.54 3.20
CA ARG A 71 33.97 -16.98 3.35
C ARG A 71 35.38 -17.42 2.95
N ALA A 72 35.89 -16.88 1.84
CA ALA A 72 37.25 -17.14 1.37
C ALA A 72 38.29 -16.75 2.43
N MET A 73 38.15 -15.57 3.03
CA MET A 73 39.00 -15.11 4.14
C MET A 73 38.98 -16.08 5.35
N TRP A 74 37.82 -16.66 5.67
CA TRP A 74 37.73 -17.66 6.75
C TRP A 74 38.38 -18.99 6.37
N ARG A 75 38.21 -19.45 5.11
CA ARG A 75 38.87 -20.66 4.62
C ARG A 75 40.39 -20.53 4.66
N GLU A 76 40.91 -19.39 4.19
CA GLU A 76 42.35 -19.09 4.24
C GLU A 76 42.87 -19.12 5.68
N ARG A 77 42.20 -18.40 6.60
CA ARG A 77 42.59 -18.39 8.02
C ARG A 77 42.60 -19.78 8.64
N LEU A 78 41.63 -20.64 8.31
CA LEU A 78 41.56 -22.00 8.86
C LEU A 78 42.58 -22.94 8.23
N ALA A 79 42.87 -22.75 6.94
CA ALA A 79 43.91 -23.50 6.23
C ALA A 79 45.29 -23.27 6.84
N ASP A 80 45.58 -22.06 7.34
CA ASP A 80 46.81 -21.75 8.10
C ASP A 80 46.97 -22.65 9.35
N PHE A 81 45.88 -23.21 9.87
CA PHE A 81 45.85 -24.14 11.00
C PHE A 81 45.54 -25.59 10.59
N GLY A 82 45.53 -25.90 9.28
CA GLY A 82 45.22 -27.23 8.75
C GLY A 82 43.76 -27.66 8.94
N ALA A 83 42.83 -26.71 9.10
CA ALA A 83 41.41 -26.96 9.29
C ALA A 83 40.59 -26.51 8.07
N GLU A 84 39.44 -27.16 7.86
CA GLU A 84 38.46 -26.75 6.86
C GLU A 84 37.31 -25.96 7.48
N LEU A 85 36.67 -25.11 6.68
CA LEU A 85 35.52 -24.34 7.13
C LEU A 85 34.24 -25.17 7.08
N ASP A 86 33.77 -25.60 8.25
CA ASP A 86 32.51 -26.33 8.44
C ASP A 86 31.27 -25.46 8.11
N GLU A 87 30.21 -26.07 7.57
CA GLU A 87 28.93 -25.41 7.28
C GLU A 87 28.15 -25.01 8.55
N GLU A 88 28.39 -25.67 9.67
CA GLU A 88 27.90 -25.30 11.01
C GLU A 88 28.73 -24.20 11.67
N ALA A 89 29.85 -23.79 11.09
CA ALA A 89 30.64 -22.68 11.63
C ALA A 89 29.88 -21.36 11.52
N PHE A 90 30.07 -20.48 12.50
CA PHE A 90 29.40 -19.18 12.55
C PHE A 90 30.02 -18.21 11.54
N ILE A 91 29.18 -17.50 10.77
CA ILE A 91 29.63 -16.47 9.81
C ILE A 91 30.42 -15.36 10.52
N PHE A 92 29.98 -15.02 11.73
CA PHE A 92 30.65 -14.08 12.62
C PHE A 92 31.04 -14.78 13.92
N SER A 93 32.34 -15.01 14.06
CA SER A 93 32.92 -15.64 15.24
C SER A 93 34.05 -14.79 15.82
N THR A 94 34.31 -14.98 17.12
CA THR A 94 35.50 -14.46 17.81
C THR A 94 36.56 -15.55 18.03
N THR A 95 36.28 -16.81 17.73
CA THR A 95 37.23 -17.91 17.87
C THR A 95 37.88 -18.24 16.53
N PRO A 96 39.17 -18.65 16.51
CA PRO A 96 39.89 -18.94 15.26
C PRO A 96 39.24 -20.04 14.42
N ASP A 97 38.62 -21.01 15.08
CA ASP A 97 37.92 -22.17 14.50
C ASP A 97 36.47 -21.87 14.07
N ALA A 98 36.01 -20.63 14.24
CA ALA A 98 34.63 -20.21 13.99
C ALA A 98 33.53 -20.99 14.76
N SER A 99 33.90 -21.75 15.81
CA SER A 99 32.98 -22.62 16.56
C SER A 99 32.07 -21.88 17.54
N ARG A 100 32.47 -20.67 17.97
CA ARG A 100 31.66 -19.86 18.90
C ARG A 100 31.14 -18.61 18.21
N PRO A 101 29.88 -18.24 18.41
CA PRO A 101 29.32 -17.05 17.78
C PRO A 101 29.90 -15.78 18.39
N TYR A 102 29.94 -14.72 17.60
CA TYR A 102 30.24 -13.38 18.10
C TYR A 102 29.14 -12.96 19.10
N PRO A 103 29.45 -12.62 20.37
CA PRO A 103 28.42 -12.29 21.35
C PRO A 103 27.58 -11.06 20.94
N PRO A 104 26.23 -11.11 21.05
CA PRO A 104 25.36 -10.01 20.64
C PRO A 104 25.70 -8.63 21.24
N SER A 105 26.13 -8.59 22.50
CA SER A 105 26.56 -7.39 23.22
C SER A 105 27.84 -6.83 22.60
N SER A 106 28.81 -7.68 22.31
CA SER A 106 30.07 -7.32 21.65
C SER A 106 29.83 -6.75 20.25
N ILE A 107 28.86 -7.27 19.49
CA ILE A 107 28.45 -6.66 18.20
C ILE A 107 27.98 -5.23 18.42
N SER A 108 27.10 -5.03 19.41
CA SER A 108 26.54 -3.70 19.73
C SER A 108 27.63 -2.72 20.17
N GLN A 109 28.58 -3.18 21.00
CA GLN A 109 29.71 -2.38 21.46
C GLN A 109 30.67 -2.02 20.31
N ARG A 110 31.00 -2.98 19.43
CA ARG A 110 31.87 -2.76 18.27
C ARG A 110 31.28 -1.69 17.35
N TYR A 111 29.99 -1.79 17.04
CA TYR A 111 29.30 -0.77 16.25
C TYR A 111 29.29 0.59 16.94
N ARG A 112 28.97 0.65 18.24
CA ARG A 112 28.96 1.92 18.99
C ARG A 112 30.31 2.62 18.90
N ARG A 113 31.41 1.91 19.15
CA ARG A 113 32.77 2.47 19.05
C ARG A 113 33.05 3.01 17.65
N MET A 114 32.71 2.24 16.61
CA MET A 114 32.88 2.65 15.21
C MET A 114 32.04 3.91 14.90
N ALA A 115 30.76 3.91 15.25
CA ALA A 115 29.84 5.02 15.01
C ALA A 115 30.26 6.30 15.74
N THR A 116 30.71 6.20 16.99
CA THR A 116 31.24 7.33 17.76
C THR A 116 32.50 7.88 17.10
N LYS A 117 33.45 7.03 16.69
CA LYS A 117 34.68 7.45 16.01
C LYS A 117 34.39 8.18 14.69
N LEU A 118 33.34 7.77 13.99
CA LEU A 118 32.91 8.37 12.72
C LEU A 118 31.95 9.57 12.89
N GLY A 119 31.62 9.97 14.13
CA GLY A 119 30.72 11.09 14.37
C GLY A 119 29.26 10.87 13.93
N LEU A 120 28.81 9.61 13.83
CA LEU A 120 27.46 9.32 13.35
C LEU A 120 26.40 9.75 14.36
N ARG A 121 25.31 10.36 13.87
CA ARG A 121 24.17 10.82 14.68
C ARG A 121 23.58 9.72 15.56
N SER A 122 23.52 8.47 15.07
CA SER A 122 23.08 7.33 15.88
C SER A 122 24.18 6.30 16.08
N THR A 123 24.48 6.04 17.35
CA THR A 123 25.43 5.02 17.79
C THR A 123 24.76 3.72 18.24
N ARG A 124 23.43 3.62 18.11
CA ARG A 124 22.66 2.43 18.48
C ARG A 124 22.58 1.47 17.29
N LEU A 125 23.02 0.22 17.47
CA LEU A 125 22.97 -0.81 16.44
C LEU A 125 21.56 -1.02 15.86
N HIS A 126 20.53 -0.91 16.71
CA HIS A 126 19.14 -1.07 16.29
C HIS A 126 18.70 -0.01 15.26
N SER A 127 19.38 1.14 15.20
CA SER A 127 19.09 2.16 14.19
C SER A 127 19.37 1.70 12.76
N LEU A 128 20.28 0.73 12.54
CA LEU A 128 20.51 0.16 11.21
C LEU A 128 19.27 -0.56 10.67
N ARG A 129 18.53 -1.23 11.56
CA ARG A 129 17.27 -1.89 11.20
C ARG A 129 16.17 -0.89 10.90
N HIS A 130 16.09 0.20 11.66
CA HIS A 130 15.15 1.29 11.36
C HIS A 130 15.48 1.93 10.02
N TYR A 131 16.76 2.23 9.77
CA TYR A 131 17.22 2.74 8.49
C TYR A 131 16.81 1.80 7.34
N SER A 132 17.12 0.51 7.43
CA SER A 132 16.72 -0.49 6.43
C SER A 132 15.22 -0.47 6.11
N ALA A 133 14.35 -0.46 7.12
CA ALA A 133 12.91 -0.36 6.87
C ALA A 133 12.47 0.98 6.31
N THR A 134 13.05 2.09 6.77
CA THR A 134 12.74 3.42 6.25
C THR A 134 13.09 3.49 4.76
N GLU A 135 14.29 3.05 4.37
CA GLU A 135 14.73 3.08 2.97
C GLU A 135 13.88 2.17 2.08
N LEU A 136 13.52 0.96 2.54
CA LEU A 136 12.65 0.07 1.79
C LEU A 136 11.25 0.68 1.58
N VAL A 137 10.68 1.30 2.63
CA VAL A 137 9.39 1.99 2.52
C VAL A 137 9.50 3.20 1.60
N ALA A 138 10.56 4.00 1.71
CA ALA A 138 10.81 5.15 0.85
C ALA A 138 10.99 4.75 -0.63
N ALA A 139 11.56 3.58 -0.89
CA ALA A 139 11.66 2.98 -2.22
C ALA A 139 10.34 2.39 -2.75
N GLY A 140 9.23 2.53 -2.01
CA GLY A 140 7.91 2.04 -2.41
C GLY A 140 7.69 0.54 -2.19
N VAL A 141 8.54 -0.14 -1.42
CA VAL A 141 8.33 -1.57 -1.10
C VAL A 141 7.13 -1.70 -0.17
N ASP A 142 6.21 -2.59 -0.53
CA ASP A 142 5.02 -2.90 0.25
C ASP A 142 5.35 -3.19 1.74
N ILE A 143 4.55 -2.62 2.63
CA ILE A 143 4.80 -2.65 4.07
C ILE A 143 4.74 -4.07 4.65
N ARG A 144 3.92 -4.95 4.08
CA ARG A 144 3.85 -6.35 4.49
C ARG A 144 5.12 -7.09 4.09
N THR A 145 5.68 -6.78 2.91
CA THR A 145 6.99 -7.28 2.47
C THR A 145 8.12 -6.81 3.39
N VAL A 146 8.14 -5.52 3.76
CA VAL A 146 9.11 -4.97 4.74
C VAL A 146 8.97 -5.66 6.10
N ALA A 147 7.74 -5.79 6.62
CA ALA A 147 7.46 -6.46 7.88
C ALA A 147 7.89 -7.95 7.87
N GLY A 148 7.66 -8.63 6.74
CA GLY A 148 8.11 -10.00 6.48
C GLY A 148 9.63 -10.12 6.54
N ARG A 149 10.37 -9.28 5.80
CA ARG A 149 11.85 -9.23 5.83
C ARG A 149 12.39 -8.98 7.24
N LEU A 150 11.74 -8.10 8.00
CA LEU A 150 12.13 -7.79 9.37
C LEU A 150 11.74 -8.85 10.40
N GLY A 151 10.84 -9.78 10.09
CA GLY A 151 10.35 -10.77 11.05
C GLY A 151 9.54 -10.13 12.18
N HIS A 152 8.60 -9.25 11.84
CA HIS A 152 7.56 -8.76 12.74
C HIS A 152 6.36 -9.72 12.69
N GLY A 153 6.35 -10.73 13.58
CA GLY A 153 5.34 -11.80 13.61
C GLY A 153 3.88 -11.36 13.84
N SER A 154 3.64 -10.10 14.19
CA SER A 154 2.31 -9.50 14.33
C SER A 154 1.97 -8.56 13.16
N GLY A 155 2.09 -9.07 11.92
CA GLY A 155 1.50 -8.44 10.73
C GLY A 155 2.01 -7.03 10.42
N GLY A 156 3.20 -6.67 10.88
CA GLY A 156 3.74 -5.33 10.66
C GLY A 156 3.23 -4.25 11.60
N ALA A 157 2.44 -4.51 12.66
CA ALA A 157 1.92 -3.45 13.54
C ALA A 157 3.01 -2.52 14.16
N THR A 158 4.21 -3.06 14.45
CA THR A 158 5.35 -2.22 14.88
C THR A 158 5.97 -1.45 13.71
N THR A 159 6.01 -2.02 12.50
CA THR A 159 6.39 -1.30 11.26
C THR A 159 5.36 -0.21 10.96
N LEU A 160 4.08 -0.57 10.82
CA LEU A 160 2.94 0.29 10.58
C LEU A 160 2.88 1.47 11.55
N ARG A 161 3.08 1.24 12.86
CA ARG A 161 3.11 2.29 13.86
C ARG A 161 4.30 3.25 13.72
N ILE A 162 5.45 2.75 13.26
CA ILE A 162 6.65 3.59 13.03
C ILE A 162 6.53 4.34 11.68
N TYR A 163 5.80 3.79 10.72
CA TYR A 163 5.72 4.29 9.34
C TYR A 163 4.31 4.74 8.94
N ALA A 164 3.45 5.09 9.91
CA ALA A 164 2.04 5.39 9.71
C ALA A 164 1.76 6.49 8.67
N ALA A 165 2.66 7.48 8.57
CA ALA A 165 2.57 8.55 7.57
C ALA A 165 2.51 8.03 6.11
N TRP A 166 3.15 6.90 5.84
CA TRP A 166 3.13 6.28 4.50
C TRP A 166 1.90 5.41 4.26
N VAL A 167 1.30 4.86 5.32
CA VAL A 167 0.00 4.18 5.21
C VAL A 167 -1.06 5.17 4.75
N GLU A 168 -1.03 6.39 5.27
CA GLU A 168 -1.93 7.46 4.85
C GLU A 168 -1.71 7.86 3.37
N GLN A 169 -0.46 7.90 2.91
CA GLN A 169 -0.17 8.19 1.51
C GLN A 169 -0.59 7.04 0.58
N ALA A 170 -0.32 5.79 0.96
CA ALA A 170 -0.78 4.61 0.23
C ALA A 170 -2.32 4.53 0.19
N ASP A 171 -3.00 4.88 1.28
CA ASP A 171 -4.46 4.96 1.36
C ASP A 171 -5.02 6.04 0.41
N ARG A 172 -4.40 7.23 0.37
CA ARG A 172 -4.76 8.28 -0.59
C ARG A 172 -4.59 7.83 -2.06
N THR A 173 -3.51 7.13 -2.37
CA THR A 173 -3.30 6.53 -3.70
C THR A 173 -4.34 5.45 -4.00
N ALA A 174 -4.66 4.59 -3.03
CA ALA A 174 -5.68 3.55 -3.17
C ALA A 174 -7.07 4.14 -3.41
N ALA A 175 -7.47 5.15 -2.65
CA ALA A 175 -8.72 5.87 -2.82
C ALA A 175 -8.84 6.46 -4.24
N THR A 176 -7.75 7.06 -4.75
CA THR A 176 -7.72 7.62 -6.10
C THR A 176 -7.81 6.52 -7.17
N THR A 177 -7.06 5.44 -7.01
CA THR A 177 -7.02 4.32 -7.97
C THR A 177 -8.34 3.56 -8.02
N LEU A 178 -9.00 3.34 -6.87
CA LEU A 178 -10.31 2.69 -6.85
C LEU A 178 -11.35 3.50 -7.63
N SER A 179 -11.28 4.83 -7.57
CA SER A 179 -12.18 5.71 -8.33
C SER A 179 -11.99 5.67 -9.84
N THR A 180 -10.85 5.14 -10.34
CA THR A 180 -10.60 4.97 -11.78
C THR A 180 -11.01 3.60 -12.30
N ILE A 181 -11.08 2.59 -11.43
CA ILE A 181 -11.44 1.21 -11.79
C ILE A 181 -12.96 1.01 -11.72
N VAL A 182 -13.61 1.62 -10.73
CA VAL A 182 -15.05 1.48 -10.52
C VAL A 182 -15.79 2.47 -11.42
N PRO A 183 -16.83 2.04 -12.16
CA PRO A 183 -17.71 2.95 -12.88
C PRO A 183 -18.22 4.01 -11.91
N ARG A 184 -18.00 5.30 -12.22
CA ARG A 184 -18.53 6.37 -11.38
C ARG A 184 -20.04 6.18 -11.31
N PRO A 185 -20.63 6.11 -10.11
CA PRO A 185 -22.07 6.20 -9.99
C PRO A 185 -22.46 7.51 -10.66
N ILE A 186 -23.21 7.42 -11.76
CA ILE A 186 -23.98 8.57 -12.24
C ILE A 186 -24.91 8.84 -11.07
N PRO A 187 -24.83 10.01 -10.41
CA PRO A 187 -25.78 10.31 -9.36
C PRO A 187 -27.15 10.11 -9.98
N ASP A 188 -27.95 9.19 -9.42
CA ASP A 188 -29.32 9.00 -9.87
C ASP A 188 -29.93 10.39 -9.87
N VAL A 189 -30.24 10.89 -11.06
CA VAL A 189 -31.09 12.06 -11.20
C VAL A 189 -32.48 11.55 -10.84
N VAL A 190 -32.69 11.28 -9.55
CA VAL A 190 -34.00 11.00 -8.99
C VAL A 190 -34.83 12.24 -9.35
N PRO A 191 -35.88 12.10 -10.17
CA PRO A 191 -36.71 13.24 -10.54
C PRO A 191 -37.20 13.89 -9.24
N ARG A 192 -36.80 15.14 -8.98
CA ARG A 192 -37.17 15.87 -7.77
C ARG A 192 -38.67 16.16 -7.80
N GLY A 193 -39.48 15.20 -7.37
CA GLY A 193 -40.92 15.33 -7.14
C GLY A 193 -41.82 15.07 -8.37
N PRO A 194 -43.15 14.97 -8.15
CA PRO A 194 -44.12 14.52 -9.15
C PRO A 194 -44.14 15.34 -10.45
N TYR A 195 -43.75 16.62 -10.42
CA TYR A 195 -43.70 17.45 -11.64
C TYR A 195 -42.60 17.00 -12.61
N ALA A 196 -41.50 16.44 -12.11
CA ALA A 196 -40.35 16.05 -12.93
C ALA A 196 -40.68 14.79 -13.74
N SER A 197 -41.49 13.88 -13.21
CA SER A 197 -42.02 12.72 -13.95
C SER A 197 -42.91 13.16 -15.11
N ILE A 198 -43.81 14.12 -14.89
CA ILE A 198 -44.69 14.68 -15.93
C ILE A 198 -43.85 15.37 -17.01
N ALA A 199 -42.86 16.16 -16.61
CA ALA A 199 -41.96 16.83 -17.56
C ALA A 199 -41.16 15.81 -18.38
N ASN A 200 -40.63 14.74 -17.78
CA ASN A 200 -39.90 13.70 -18.49
C ASN A 200 -40.78 12.92 -19.47
N ASP A 201 -42.00 12.60 -19.10
CA ASP A 201 -42.94 11.90 -19.99
C ASP A 201 -43.28 12.77 -21.21
N LEU A 202 -43.59 14.05 -21.00
CA LEU A 202 -43.82 14.99 -22.10
C LEU A 202 -42.57 15.21 -22.97
N ARG A 203 -41.37 15.26 -22.38
CA ARG A 203 -40.10 15.30 -23.14
C ARG A 203 -39.97 14.07 -24.03
N HIS A 204 -40.25 12.88 -23.50
CA HIS A 204 -40.19 11.63 -24.26
C HIS A 204 -41.22 11.62 -25.39
N GLN A 205 -42.44 12.11 -25.18
CA GLN A 205 -43.45 12.23 -26.24
C GLN A 205 -43.02 13.22 -27.34
N ILE A 206 -42.35 14.31 -26.99
CA ILE A 206 -41.81 15.28 -27.96
C ILE A 206 -40.64 14.65 -28.75
N SER A 207 -39.68 14.02 -28.09
CA SER A 207 -38.49 13.45 -28.74
C SER A 207 -38.80 12.21 -29.57
N SER A 208 -39.78 11.40 -29.15
CA SER A 208 -40.28 10.24 -29.91
C SER A 208 -41.21 10.62 -31.08
N GLY A 209 -41.59 11.89 -31.19
CA GLY A 209 -42.45 12.40 -32.27
C GLY A 209 -43.96 12.19 -32.05
N ALA A 210 -44.38 11.65 -30.90
CA ALA A 210 -45.80 11.57 -30.53
C ALA A 210 -46.44 12.97 -30.34
N LEU A 211 -45.64 13.94 -29.92
CA LEU A 211 -45.97 15.37 -29.91
C LEU A 211 -45.01 16.11 -30.86
N PRO A 212 -45.31 16.16 -32.17
CA PRO A 212 -44.43 16.81 -33.15
C PRO A 212 -44.40 18.33 -32.97
N VAL A 213 -43.37 18.98 -33.53
CA VAL A 213 -43.28 20.45 -33.55
C VAL A 213 -44.54 21.03 -34.21
N GLY A 214 -45.14 22.02 -33.55
CA GLY A 214 -46.43 22.61 -33.93
C GLY A 214 -47.66 21.97 -33.26
N ALA A 215 -47.51 20.83 -32.58
CA ALA A 215 -48.61 20.21 -31.83
C ALA A 215 -48.95 21.01 -30.56
N THR A 216 -50.23 21.05 -30.21
CA THR A 216 -50.70 21.68 -28.96
C THR A 216 -50.68 20.68 -27.81
N LEU A 217 -50.11 21.07 -26.67
CA LEU A 217 -50.16 20.27 -25.44
C LEU A 217 -51.54 20.36 -24.76
N PRO A 218 -51.91 19.37 -23.92
CA PRO A 218 -53.05 19.47 -23.01
C PRO A 218 -52.92 20.68 -22.09
N THR A 219 -54.06 21.19 -21.61
CA THR A 219 -54.05 22.31 -20.65
C THR A 219 -53.52 21.86 -19.29
N VAL A 220 -53.05 22.80 -18.47
CA VAL A 220 -52.55 22.51 -17.10
C VAL A 220 -53.61 21.76 -16.27
N ALA A 221 -54.90 22.07 -16.43
CA ALA A 221 -55.98 21.38 -15.75
C ALA A 221 -56.14 19.92 -16.23
N GLN A 222 -55.99 19.68 -17.55
CA GLN A 222 -56.04 18.34 -18.11
C GLN A 222 -54.84 17.49 -17.67
N LEU A 223 -53.64 18.08 -17.63
CA LEU A 223 -52.44 17.41 -17.12
C LEU A 223 -52.57 17.09 -15.61
N ALA A 224 -53.16 17.99 -14.83
CA ALA A 224 -53.40 17.75 -13.41
C ALA A 224 -54.30 16.52 -13.19
N VAL A 225 -55.36 16.38 -13.99
CA VAL A 225 -56.27 15.23 -13.94
C VAL A 225 -55.61 13.96 -14.47
N SER A 226 -54.93 14.00 -15.61
CA SER A 226 -54.38 12.80 -16.25
C SER A 226 -53.24 12.16 -15.47
N TYR A 227 -52.47 12.96 -14.73
CA TYR A 227 -51.35 12.50 -13.91
C TYR A 227 -51.68 12.42 -12.41
N ASP A 228 -52.94 12.66 -12.01
CA ASP A 228 -53.39 12.69 -10.61
C ASP A 228 -52.53 13.57 -9.70
N VAL A 229 -52.32 14.83 -10.10
CA VAL A 229 -51.52 15.80 -9.34
C VAL A 229 -52.23 17.14 -9.16
N SER A 230 -51.74 17.96 -8.23
CA SER A 230 -52.22 19.34 -8.09
C SER A 230 -51.94 20.18 -9.33
N VAL A 231 -52.83 21.15 -9.62
CA VAL A 231 -52.66 22.12 -10.72
C VAL A 231 -51.31 22.84 -10.65
N GLY A 232 -50.84 23.17 -9.44
CA GLY A 232 -49.51 23.78 -9.24
C GLY A 232 -48.34 22.86 -9.64
N THR A 233 -48.49 21.54 -9.55
CA THR A 233 -47.49 20.56 -9.97
C THR A 233 -47.46 20.42 -11.48
N ALA A 234 -48.62 20.34 -12.14
CA ALA A 234 -48.71 20.39 -13.61
C ALA A 234 -48.16 21.72 -14.17
N HIS A 235 -48.39 22.84 -13.48
CA HIS A 235 -47.83 24.13 -13.86
C HIS A 235 -46.29 24.14 -13.79
N ARG A 236 -45.69 23.52 -12.76
CA ARG A 236 -44.23 23.36 -12.67
C ARG A 236 -43.65 22.50 -13.78
N ALA A 237 -44.34 21.43 -14.18
CA ALA A 237 -43.92 20.60 -15.31
C ALA A 237 -43.91 21.40 -16.63
N MET A 238 -44.95 22.19 -16.90
CA MET A 238 -45.02 23.08 -18.07
C MET A 238 -43.95 24.18 -18.04
N ALA A 239 -43.66 24.73 -16.86
CA ALA A 239 -42.60 25.72 -16.69
C ALA A 239 -41.22 25.13 -17.03
N ALA A 240 -40.94 23.89 -16.61
CA ALA A 240 -39.70 23.19 -16.93
C ALA A 240 -39.54 22.99 -18.45
N LEU A 241 -40.57 22.52 -19.16
CA LEU A 241 -40.53 22.37 -20.62
C LEU A 241 -40.32 23.70 -21.36
N LYS A 242 -40.89 24.79 -20.84
CA LYS A 242 -40.67 26.14 -21.39
C LYS A 242 -39.23 26.61 -21.16
N GLN A 243 -38.67 26.36 -19.97
CA GLN A 243 -37.29 26.66 -19.65
C GLN A 243 -36.31 25.89 -20.54
N ASP A 244 -36.64 24.63 -20.86
CA ASP A 244 -35.86 23.80 -21.79
C ASP A 244 -36.00 24.22 -23.27
N GLY A 245 -36.83 25.22 -23.56
CA GLY A 245 -37.08 25.71 -24.92
C GLY A 245 -37.90 24.75 -25.80
N LEU A 246 -38.54 23.73 -25.21
CA LEU A 246 -39.29 22.72 -25.96
C LEU A 246 -40.70 23.20 -26.34
N ILE A 247 -41.28 24.09 -25.53
CA ILE A 247 -42.64 24.61 -25.74
C ILE A 247 -42.71 26.13 -25.66
N GLN A 248 -43.66 26.71 -26.38
CA GLN A 248 -44.02 28.13 -26.28
C GLN A 248 -45.44 28.26 -25.71
N VAL A 249 -45.59 29.13 -24.71
CA VAL A 249 -46.88 29.41 -24.05
C VAL A 249 -47.26 30.87 -24.30
N ALA A 250 -48.39 31.12 -24.96
CA ALA A 250 -48.96 32.44 -25.19
C ALA A 250 -50.22 32.65 -24.32
N ARG A 251 -50.42 33.88 -23.83
CA ARG A 251 -51.55 34.21 -22.94
C ARG A 251 -52.89 33.88 -23.62
N GLY A 252 -53.70 33.02 -22.98
CA GLY A 252 -55.01 32.61 -23.49
C GLY A 252 -54.98 31.58 -24.62
N LYS A 253 -53.80 31.05 -25.01
CA LYS A 253 -53.66 30.00 -26.03
C LYS A 253 -53.04 28.74 -25.42
N ARG A 254 -53.26 27.59 -26.08
CA ARG A 254 -52.61 26.32 -25.69
C ARG A 254 -51.11 26.41 -25.92
N ALA A 255 -50.33 25.71 -25.10
CA ALA A 255 -48.90 25.58 -25.30
C ALA A 255 -48.61 24.77 -26.57
N VAL A 256 -47.61 25.18 -27.34
CA VAL A 256 -47.24 24.55 -28.61
C VAL A 256 -45.80 24.06 -28.54
N VAL A 257 -45.53 22.85 -29.04
CA VAL A 257 -44.16 22.33 -29.18
C VAL A 257 -43.40 23.14 -30.23
N VAL A 258 -42.22 23.65 -29.89
CA VAL A 258 -41.40 24.47 -30.80
C VAL A 258 -40.04 23.84 -31.11
N ALA A 259 -39.59 22.84 -30.34
CA ALA A 259 -38.35 22.13 -30.56
C ALA A 259 -38.43 20.66 -30.09
N THR A 260 -37.63 19.78 -30.69
CA THR A 260 -37.55 18.34 -30.36
C THR A 260 -36.36 17.97 -29.46
N SER A 261 -35.43 18.90 -29.24
CA SER A 261 -34.28 18.75 -28.35
C SER A 261 -34.06 20.03 -27.57
N SER A 262 -33.78 19.93 -26.26
CA SER A 262 -33.44 21.08 -25.44
C SER A 262 -32.15 21.71 -25.94
N SER A 263 -32.18 22.98 -26.31
CA SER A 263 -30.94 23.71 -26.62
C SER A 263 -30.16 23.94 -25.32
N PRO A 264 -28.85 23.63 -25.27
CA PRO A 264 -28.02 24.03 -24.13
C PRO A 264 -27.82 25.54 -24.22
N THR A 265 -28.71 26.29 -23.59
CA THR A 265 -28.57 27.75 -23.51
C THR A 265 -27.68 28.07 -22.31
N GLY A 266 -26.44 28.52 -22.61
CA GLY A 266 -25.61 29.42 -21.79
C GLY A 266 -25.19 28.95 -20.41
#